data_AF-A0A2E6DKV6-F1
#
_entry.id   AF-A0A2E6DKV6-F1
#
_cell.length_a   1.000
_cell.length_b   1.000
_cell.length_c   1.000
_cell.angle_alpha   90.00
_cell.angle_beta   90.00
_cell.angle_gamma   90.00
#
_symmetry.space_group_name_H-M   'P 1'
#
loop_
_entity.id
_entity.type
_entity.pdbx_description
1 polymer ?
#
loop_
_entity_poly.entity_id
_entity_poly.type
_entity_poly.pdbx_seq_one_letter_code
_entity_poly.pdbx_strand_id
1 'polypeptide(L)'
;MGVTDPSSNRPQLPEGLVAFVKRDCPTCLDVASVLGEICTRGPGVTVYSQDDPLFPEGVESKYHDHDLALSWHWDVETVPTLMYVQDGKEMARTVGWSRTDWEAMTGVEDLGAELPQMRPGCGSLSVDPNLAEGLAIKFAETTLRSRRVEFASLEDEFDAMFDRGWSDGLPIVPPTEERVARMLAGTQRQPDEVLAIVPPALVECTVEKVAINAVMAGCRPEYLPVVLAAVEAACTDQFNMHGLLCTLWFSGPIIIVNGPIRRQIGMNTDKNALGQGNRANSTIGRALQLVVRNVGGGKPGVGGIDRSALGAPSKVGWCFAEDEENLPDGWDPLSVTRGFERGQNTVTLFAGHGPIGCIDQISRTPESLIRTLAQQLHGVGNRKLPSEAMIVMTPEHMNVFEAAGWTRAKFYEELEPLLQMDPELSARGAQGIEEGIPTRSNEETVFGSASGRTVRKLPDWSPMIVRAGGGAGGFSAILEGWVPGAKGSTP
;
A
#
# COMPACT_ATOMS: atom_id res chain seq x y z
N MET A 1 41.23 -14.81 -32.18
CA MET A 1 40.38 -13.70 -31.70
C MET A 1 39.03 -14.32 -31.35
N GLY A 2 38.90 -14.78 -30.11
CA GLY A 2 37.67 -15.43 -29.63
C GLY A 2 36.68 -14.36 -29.22
N VAL A 3 35.46 -14.47 -29.75
CA VAL A 3 34.31 -13.66 -29.36
C VAL A 3 33.88 -14.15 -27.98
N THR A 4 34.14 -13.37 -26.95
CA THR A 4 33.55 -13.54 -25.62
C THR A 4 32.08 -13.17 -25.69
N ASP A 5 31.21 -14.12 -25.38
CA ASP A 5 29.81 -13.87 -25.09
C ASP A 5 29.71 -12.99 -23.83
N PRO A 6 29.20 -11.74 -23.89
CA PRO A 6 29.13 -10.85 -22.73
C PRO A 6 27.88 -11.04 -21.86
N SER A 7 27.03 -12.05 -22.10
CA SER A 7 25.65 -12.03 -21.60
C SER A 7 25.33 -12.92 -20.40
N SER A 8 26.27 -13.24 -19.51
CA SER A 8 25.88 -13.82 -18.21
C SER A 8 26.51 -13.06 -17.05
N ASN A 9 25.65 -12.36 -16.29
CA ASN A 9 25.99 -11.70 -15.03
C ASN A 9 26.25 -12.70 -13.88
N ARG A 10 26.63 -13.93 -14.22
CA ARG A 10 26.84 -15.05 -13.29
C ARG A 10 28.24 -14.90 -12.65
N PRO A 11 28.36 -14.88 -11.32
CA PRO A 11 29.65 -14.86 -10.64
C PRO A 11 30.47 -16.09 -11.05
N GLN A 12 31.75 -15.87 -11.34
CA GLN A 12 32.64 -16.90 -11.86
C GLN A 12 33.18 -17.78 -10.73
N LEU A 13 33.21 -19.10 -10.97
CA LEU A 13 33.92 -20.06 -10.12
C LEU A 13 35.37 -20.24 -10.59
N PRO A 14 36.30 -20.59 -9.68
CA PRO A 14 37.66 -20.93 -10.07
C PRO A 14 37.70 -22.25 -10.85
N GLU A 15 38.74 -22.39 -11.68
CA GLU A 15 39.01 -23.64 -12.41
C GLU A 15 39.35 -24.79 -11.44
N GLY A 16 38.94 -26.00 -11.79
CA GLY A 16 39.19 -27.22 -11.00
C GLY A 16 38.01 -27.62 -10.12
N LEU A 17 38.30 -28.27 -8.99
CA LEU A 17 37.26 -28.76 -8.08
C LEU A 17 36.75 -27.64 -7.17
N VAL A 18 35.42 -27.52 -7.11
CA VAL A 18 34.72 -26.58 -6.24
C VAL A 18 33.69 -27.32 -5.40
N ALA A 19 33.69 -27.12 -4.09
CA ALA A 19 32.70 -27.69 -3.19
C ALA A 19 31.84 -26.60 -2.53
N PHE A 20 30.53 -26.80 -2.50
CA PHE A 20 29.60 -26.01 -1.70
C PHE A 20 29.17 -26.81 -0.48
N VAL A 21 29.30 -26.20 0.70
CA VAL A 21 29.05 -26.86 1.98
C VAL A 21 28.33 -25.94 2.96
N LYS A 22 27.77 -26.52 4.03
CA LYS A 22 27.29 -25.76 5.19
C LYS A 22 27.56 -26.56 6.46
N ARG A 23 28.00 -25.89 7.53
CA ARG A 23 28.35 -26.51 8.82
C ARG A 23 27.15 -27.19 9.47
N ASP A 24 25.94 -26.65 9.31
CA ASP A 24 24.70 -27.22 9.84
C ASP A 24 24.27 -28.54 9.14
N CYS A 25 24.93 -28.94 8.04
CA CYS A 25 24.66 -30.21 7.37
C CYS A 25 25.52 -31.35 7.98
N PRO A 26 24.90 -32.42 8.55
CA PRO A 26 25.65 -33.55 9.10
C PRO A 26 26.59 -34.21 8.07
N THR A 27 26.13 -34.34 6.83
CA THR A 27 26.94 -34.91 5.74
C THR A 27 28.12 -34.00 5.37
N CYS A 28 27.98 -32.68 5.46
CA CYS A 28 29.10 -31.76 5.27
C CYS A 28 30.15 -31.94 6.37
N LEU A 29 29.72 -32.12 7.63
CA LEU A 29 30.64 -32.42 8.75
C LEU A 29 31.41 -33.72 8.51
N ASP A 30 30.74 -34.76 8.00
CA ASP A 30 31.40 -36.03 7.68
C ASP A 30 32.46 -35.88 6.58
N VAL A 31 32.15 -35.15 5.50
CA VAL A 31 33.07 -35.00 4.35
C VAL A 31 34.11 -33.89 4.56
N ALA A 32 34.09 -33.17 5.68
CA ALA A 32 35.07 -32.12 5.96
C ALA A 32 36.52 -32.65 5.98
N SER A 33 36.72 -33.85 6.54
CA SER A 33 38.03 -34.54 6.49
C SER A 33 38.39 -34.98 5.08
N VAL A 34 37.42 -35.44 4.30
CA VAL A 34 37.60 -35.88 2.90
C VAL A 34 38.04 -34.72 2.01
N LEU A 35 37.47 -33.53 2.19
CA LEU A 35 37.92 -32.32 1.49
C LEU A 35 39.38 -31.99 1.81
N GLY A 36 39.81 -32.20 3.07
CA GLY A 36 41.22 -32.10 3.46
C GLY A 36 42.12 -33.18 2.81
N GLU A 37 41.62 -34.41 2.68
CA GLU A 37 42.31 -35.49 1.96
C GLU A 37 42.49 -35.15 0.48
N ILE A 38 41.48 -34.58 -0.19
CA ILE A 38 41.57 -34.13 -1.59
C ILE A 38 42.63 -33.02 -1.74
N CYS A 39 42.73 -32.10 -0.78
CA CYS A 39 43.78 -31.08 -0.76
C CYS A 39 45.19 -31.67 -0.59
N THR A 40 45.32 -32.78 0.13
CA THR A 40 46.63 -33.38 0.45
C THR A 40 47.08 -34.39 -0.61
N ARG A 41 46.14 -35.20 -1.13
CA ARG A 41 46.41 -36.35 -2.00
C ARG A 41 45.99 -36.13 -3.46
N GLY A 42 45.17 -35.10 -3.72
CA GLY A 42 44.54 -34.85 -5.01
C GLY A 42 44.89 -33.48 -5.60
N PRO A 43 44.09 -32.99 -6.57
CA PRO A 43 44.33 -31.74 -7.27
C PRO A 43 44.01 -30.48 -6.43
N GLY A 44 43.54 -30.63 -5.19
CA GLY A 44 43.00 -29.53 -4.39
C GLY A 44 41.52 -29.25 -4.68
N VAL A 45 40.85 -28.58 -3.73
CA VAL A 45 39.46 -28.17 -3.85
C VAL A 45 39.28 -26.76 -3.29
N THR A 46 38.53 -25.92 -3.98
CA THR A 46 38.06 -24.63 -3.45
C THR A 46 36.70 -24.83 -2.79
N VAL A 47 36.54 -24.37 -1.55
CA VAL A 47 35.30 -24.59 -0.79
C VAL A 47 34.56 -23.28 -0.55
N TYR A 48 33.26 -23.27 -0.81
CA TYR A 48 32.35 -22.19 -0.45
C TYR A 48 31.41 -22.66 0.65
N SER A 49 31.50 -22.03 1.82
CA SER A 49 30.63 -22.30 2.97
C SER A 49 29.47 -21.33 3.00
N GLN A 50 28.26 -21.81 3.26
CA GLN A 50 27.03 -21.01 3.23
C GLN A 50 26.67 -20.35 4.57
N ASP A 51 27.15 -20.89 5.69
CA ASP A 51 26.71 -20.52 7.05
C ASP A 51 27.85 -20.20 8.02
N ASP A 52 29.04 -20.77 7.81
CA ASP A 52 30.21 -20.56 8.67
C ASP A 52 31.48 -20.25 7.85
N PRO A 53 32.07 -19.05 7.96
CA PRO A 53 33.28 -18.67 7.22
C PRO A 53 34.53 -19.48 7.57
N LEU A 54 34.55 -20.19 8.70
CA LEU A 54 35.70 -20.98 9.16
C LEU A 54 35.60 -22.45 8.76
N PHE A 55 34.45 -22.89 8.24
CA PHE A 55 34.22 -24.27 7.85
C PHE A 55 34.58 -24.52 6.37
N PRO A 56 35.20 -25.66 6.01
CA PRO A 56 35.82 -26.66 6.88
C PRO A 56 37.21 -26.21 7.36
N GLU A 57 37.55 -26.55 8.60
CA GLU A 57 38.78 -26.08 9.26
C GLU A 57 40.06 -26.54 8.51
N GLY A 58 40.04 -27.75 7.94
CA GLY A 58 41.18 -28.40 7.28
C GLY A 58 41.45 -27.99 5.83
N VAL A 59 40.68 -27.04 5.26
CA VAL A 59 40.89 -26.55 3.89
C VAL A 59 41.32 -25.08 3.93
N GLU A 60 42.47 -24.76 3.31
CA GLU A 60 42.96 -23.37 3.24
C GLU A 60 42.18 -22.54 2.21
N SER A 61 41.90 -23.11 1.03
CA SER A 61 41.14 -22.48 -0.05
C SER A 61 39.63 -22.49 0.22
N LYS A 62 39.21 -21.90 1.35
CA LYS A 62 37.80 -21.74 1.71
C LYS A 62 37.35 -20.29 1.67
N TYR A 63 36.11 -20.07 1.28
CA TYR A 63 35.46 -18.76 1.17
C TYR A 63 34.05 -18.82 1.74
N HIS A 64 33.56 -17.67 2.19
CA HIS A 64 32.22 -17.55 2.75
C HIS A 64 31.26 -16.97 1.70
N ASP A 65 30.28 -17.78 1.29
CA ASP A 65 29.19 -17.37 0.42
C ASP A 65 28.05 -16.75 1.25
N HIS A 66 28.40 -15.72 2.04
CA HIS A 66 27.52 -15.10 3.05
C HIS A 66 26.16 -14.67 2.50
N ASP A 67 26.15 -14.18 1.26
CA ASP A 67 24.98 -13.61 0.64
C ASP A 67 24.31 -14.56 -0.37
N LEU A 68 24.82 -15.80 -0.43
CA LEU A 68 24.38 -16.93 -1.24
C LEU A 68 24.42 -16.69 -2.76
N ALA A 69 25.15 -15.67 -3.22
CA ALA A 69 25.23 -15.33 -4.64
C ALA A 69 25.78 -16.49 -5.47
N LEU A 70 26.86 -17.13 -5.03
CA LEU A 70 27.46 -18.24 -5.77
C LEU A 70 26.56 -19.47 -5.72
N SER A 71 26.03 -19.83 -4.55
CA SER A 71 25.13 -20.97 -4.38
C SER A 71 23.84 -20.81 -5.20
N TRP A 72 23.29 -19.60 -5.29
CA TRP A 72 22.12 -19.29 -6.10
C TRP A 72 22.42 -19.36 -7.60
N HIS A 73 23.42 -18.61 -8.06
CA HIS A 73 23.73 -18.52 -9.48
C HIS A 73 24.29 -19.83 -10.07
N TRP A 74 24.80 -20.74 -9.24
CA TRP A 74 25.24 -22.07 -9.64
C TRP A 74 24.25 -23.19 -9.36
N ASP A 75 22.98 -22.85 -9.10
CA ASP A 75 21.89 -23.82 -8.93
C ASP A 75 22.26 -24.93 -7.92
N VAL A 76 22.85 -24.51 -6.79
CA VAL A 76 23.22 -25.42 -5.70
C VAL A 76 21.97 -25.69 -4.87
N GLU A 77 21.27 -26.78 -5.15
CA GLU A 77 20.05 -27.15 -4.40
C GLU A 77 20.35 -27.98 -3.16
N THR A 78 21.49 -28.66 -3.13
CA THR A 78 21.90 -29.60 -2.08
C THR A 78 23.34 -29.34 -1.65
N VAL A 79 23.67 -29.61 -0.39
CA VAL A 79 25.03 -29.61 0.15
C VAL A 79 25.32 -30.92 0.91
N PRO A 80 26.53 -31.48 0.84
CA PRO A 80 27.65 -31.00 0.01
C PRO A 80 27.35 -31.19 -1.49
N THR A 81 27.77 -30.24 -2.31
CA THR A 81 27.83 -30.39 -3.77
C THR A 81 29.29 -30.22 -4.18
N LEU A 82 29.81 -31.13 -4.98
CA LEU A 82 31.16 -31.05 -5.54
C LEU A 82 31.04 -30.92 -7.06
N MET A 83 31.72 -29.94 -7.64
CA MET A 83 31.70 -29.60 -9.05
C MET A 83 33.12 -29.62 -9.62
N TYR A 84 33.24 -29.95 -10.90
CA TYR A 84 34.44 -29.72 -11.67
C TYR A 84 34.20 -28.62 -12.71
N VAL A 85 34.98 -27.54 -12.64
CA VAL A 85 34.86 -26.35 -13.49
C VAL A 85 36.04 -26.31 -14.45
N GLN A 86 35.75 -26.14 -15.75
CA GLN A 86 36.75 -25.94 -16.80
C GLN A 86 36.31 -24.88 -17.80
N ASP A 87 37.20 -23.97 -18.19
CA ASP A 87 36.94 -22.86 -19.11
C ASP A 87 35.71 -22.03 -18.68
N GLY A 88 35.57 -21.79 -17.37
CA GLY A 88 34.45 -21.06 -16.76
C GLY A 88 33.10 -21.79 -16.81
N LYS A 89 33.06 -23.09 -17.13
CA LYS A 89 31.84 -23.89 -17.23
C LYS A 89 31.84 -25.07 -16.28
N GLU A 90 30.67 -25.41 -15.76
CA GLU A 90 30.47 -26.67 -15.03
C GLU A 90 30.56 -27.85 -16.02
N MET A 91 31.50 -28.75 -15.77
CA MET A 91 31.71 -29.94 -16.58
C MET A 91 31.08 -31.19 -15.95
N ALA A 92 31.04 -31.24 -14.62
CA ALA A 92 30.45 -32.32 -13.84
C ALA A 92 30.02 -31.83 -12.46
N ARG A 93 28.98 -32.45 -11.89
CA ARG A 93 28.56 -32.28 -10.49
C ARG A 93 28.19 -33.61 -9.84
N THR A 94 28.39 -33.67 -8.53
CA THR A 94 27.79 -34.68 -7.64
C THR A 94 27.20 -33.99 -6.42
N VAL A 95 26.17 -34.59 -5.83
CA VAL A 95 25.43 -34.05 -4.68
C VAL A 95 25.38 -35.08 -3.55
N GLY A 96 25.48 -34.61 -2.32
CA GLY A 96 25.70 -35.49 -1.17
C GLY A 96 27.09 -36.13 -1.20
N TRP A 97 27.25 -37.16 -0.38
CA TRP A 97 28.46 -37.96 -0.33
C TRP A 97 28.25 -39.28 -1.06
N SER A 98 29.15 -39.57 -1.99
CA SER A 98 29.26 -40.84 -2.70
C SER A 98 30.73 -41.12 -2.90
N ARG A 99 31.28 -42.14 -2.23
CA ARG A 99 32.71 -42.45 -2.36
C ARG A 99 33.07 -42.65 -3.83
N THR A 100 32.34 -43.52 -4.53
CA THR A 100 32.60 -43.84 -5.93
C THR A 100 32.57 -42.60 -6.83
N ASP A 101 31.58 -41.71 -6.66
CA ASP A 101 31.46 -40.54 -7.52
C ASP A 101 32.52 -39.47 -7.20
N TRP A 102 32.85 -39.31 -5.92
CA TRP A 102 33.89 -38.38 -5.48
C TRP A 102 35.28 -38.87 -5.89
N GLU A 103 35.58 -40.16 -5.77
CA GLU A 103 36.84 -40.75 -6.26
C GLU A 103 36.95 -40.59 -7.79
N ALA A 104 35.88 -40.86 -8.53
CA ALA A 104 35.84 -40.69 -9.98
C ALA A 104 36.07 -39.24 -10.42
N MET A 105 35.51 -38.27 -9.68
CA MET A 105 35.63 -36.85 -10.02
C MET A 105 36.95 -36.22 -9.56
N THR A 106 37.52 -36.71 -8.45
CA THR A 106 38.76 -36.16 -7.87
C THR A 106 40.02 -36.87 -8.36
N GLY A 107 39.89 -38.11 -8.84
CA GLY A 107 41.02 -38.99 -9.17
C GLY A 107 41.79 -39.51 -7.95
N VAL A 108 41.26 -39.36 -6.74
CA VAL A 108 41.88 -39.84 -5.50
C VAL A 108 41.16 -41.11 -5.06
N GLU A 109 41.90 -42.21 -4.89
CA GLU A 109 41.36 -43.49 -4.41
C GLU A 109 41.31 -43.55 -2.87
N ASP A 110 40.47 -44.44 -2.34
CA ASP A 110 40.26 -44.68 -0.92
C ASP A 110 39.89 -43.40 -0.15
N LEU A 111 38.95 -42.61 -0.69
CA LEU A 111 38.46 -41.40 -0.01
C LEU A 111 37.50 -41.74 1.13
N GLY A 112 37.75 -41.13 2.31
CA GLY A 112 36.85 -41.27 3.46
C GLY A 112 36.68 -42.73 3.88
N ALA A 113 37.78 -43.45 4.09
CA ALA A 113 37.80 -44.89 4.39
C ALA A 113 36.84 -45.29 5.53
N GLU A 114 36.74 -44.44 6.55
CA GLU A 114 35.90 -44.63 7.74
C GLU A 114 34.43 -44.18 7.54
N LEU A 115 34.10 -43.55 6.41
CA LEU A 115 32.74 -43.11 6.08
C LEU A 115 31.95 -44.22 5.38
N PRO A 116 30.62 -44.27 5.54
CA PRO A 116 29.75 -45.09 4.70
C PRO A 116 29.93 -44.77 3.21
N GLN A 117 29.61 -45.72 2.33
CA GLN A 117 29.79 -45.55 0.89
C GLN A 117 28.98 -44.37 0.31
N MET A 118 27.81 -44.08 0.90
CA MET A 118 26.90 -43.01 0.48
C MET A 118 26.29 -42.32 1.70
N ARG A 119 26.06 -41.01 1.62
CA ARG A 119 25.14 -40.27 2.51
C ARG A 119 24.41 -39.19 1.71
N PRO A 120 23.09 -39.04 1.89
CA PRO A 120 22.35 -37.95 1.26
C PRO A 120 22.83 -36.60 1.80
N GLY A 121 22.76 -35.55 0.98
CA GLY A 121 22.99 -34.18 1.43
C GLY A 121 21.76 -33.56 2.09
N CYS A 122 21.90 -32.31 2.54
CA CYS A 122 20.81 -31.47 3.01
C CYS A 122 20.49 -30.38 1.97
N GLY A 123 19.30 -29.78 2.04
CA GLY A 123 18.96 -28.62 1.21
C GLY A 123 19.95 -27.47 1.43
N SER A 124 20.40 -26.87 0.33
CA SER A 124 21.21 -25.65 0.33
C SER A 124 20.45 -24.48 0.94
N LEU A 125 21.14 -23.55 1.60
CA LEU A 125 20.52 -22.30 2.07
C LEU A 125 19.98 -21.45 0.90
N SER A 126 20.54 -21.58 -0.30
CA SER A 126 20.02 -20.88 -1.49
C SER A 126 18.62 -21.32 -1.91
N VAL A 127 18.16 -22.50 -1.49
CA VAL A 127 16.80 -23.00 -1.77
C VAL A 127 15.96 -23.15 -0.49
N ASP A 128 16.43 -22.58 0.63
CA ASP A 128 15.66 -22.57 1.88
C ASP A 128 14.35 -21.80 1.66
N PRO A 129 13.17 -22.36 2.01
CA PRO A 129 11.89 -21.68 1.81
C PRO A 129 11.80 -20.29 2.44
N ASN A 130 12.57 -20.00 3.49
CA ASN A 130 12.60 -18.69 4.15
C ASN A 130 13.51 -17.67 3.43
N LEU A 131 14.42 -18.14 2.57
CA LEU A 131 15.39 -17.30 1.86
C LEU A 131 15.12 -17.22 0.35
N ALA A 132 14.56 -18.28 -0.24
CA ALA A 132 14.42 -18.44 -1.69
C ALA A 132 13.67 -17.28 -2.37
N GLU A 133 12.60 -16.76 -1.77
CA GLU A 133 11.88 -15.61 -2.32
C GLU A 133 12.75 -14.34 -2.32
N GLY A 134 13.45 -14.07 -1.21
CA GLY A 134 14.36 -12.93 -1.10
C GLY A 134 15.55 -13.03 -2.06
N LEU A 135 16.10 -14.23 -2.23
CA LEU A 135 17.21 -14.50 -3.16
C LEU A 135 16.77 -14.39 -4.62
N ALA A 136 15.59 -14.91 -4.97
CA ALA A 136 15.02 -14.74 -6.30
C ALA A 136 14.83 -13.26 -6.62
N ILE A 137 14.32 -12.47 -5.68
CA ILE A 137 14.18 -11.03 -5.88
C ILE A 137 15.53 -10.32 -5.98
N LYS A 138 16.52 -10.74 -5.18
CA LYS A 138 17.85 -10.13 -5.13
C LYS A 138 18.72 -10.43 -6.36
N PHE A 139 18.65 -11.66 -6.88
CA PHE A 139 19.57 -12.17 -7.89
C PHE A 139 18.92 -12.46 -9.25
N ALA A 140 17.59 -12.47 -9.36
CA ALA A 140 16.96 -12.41 -10.67
C ALA A 140 17.16 -11.01 -11.28
N GLU A 141 17.16 -10.93 -12.62
CA GLU A 141 17.12 -9.63 -13.29
C GLU A 141 15.86 -8.87 -12.85
N THR A 142 16.03 -7.79 -12.08
CA THR A 142 14.92 -6.95 -11.66
C THR A 142 14.40 -6.18 -12.87
N THR A 143 13.12 -6.37 -13.20
CA THR A 143 12.46 -5.66 -14.31
C THR A 143 12.04 -4.23 -13.96
N LEU A 144 12.41 -3.76 -12.76
CA LEU A 144 12.10 -2.42 -12.26
C LEU A 144 12.79 -1.35 -13.13
N ARG A 145 12.03 -0.33 -13.52
CA ARG A 145 12.50 0.73 -14.44
C ARG A 145 12.76 2.05 -13.74
N SER A 146 12.26 2.24 -12.52
CA SER A 146 12.42 3.49 -11.78
C SER A 146 13.88 3.76 -11.44
N ARG A 147 14.26 5.03 -11.47
CA ARG A 147 15.63 5.47 -11.17
C ARG A 147 16.03 5.07 -9.74
N ARG A 148 17.14 4.34 -9.62
CA ARG A 148 17.80 4.05 -8.34
C ARG A 148 18.48 5.30 -7.78
N VAL A 149 18.37 5.48 -6.47
CA VAL A 149 19.05 6.55 -5.74
C VAL A 149 19.82 5.90 -4.61
N GLU A 150 21.15 5.93 -4.72
CA GLU A 150 22.04 5.46 -3.68
C GLU A 150 22.26 6.55 -2.62
N PHE A 151 22.28 6.15 -1.36
CA PHE A 151 22.69 7.01 -0.25
C PHE A 151 24.15 6.74 0.09
N ALA A 152 24.83 7.75 0.63
CA ALA A 152 26.18 7.53 1.14
C ALA A 152 26.14 6.62 2.36
N SER A 153 27.20 5.83 2.59
CA SER A 153 27.24 4.83 3.68
C SER A 153 27.07 5.40 5.10
N LEU A 154 27.29 6.71 5.29
CA LEU A 154 27.12 7.42 6.56
C LEU A 154 25.90 8.35 6.56
N GLU A 155 25.13 8.40 5.47
CA GLU A 155 23.92 9.21 5.37
C GLU A 155 22.76 8.48 6.04
N ASP A 156 22.05 9.16 6.96
CA ASP A 156 20.83 8.62 7.54
C ASP A 156 19.73 8.59 6.47
N GLU A 157 19.26 7.40 6.10
CA GLU A 157 18.32 7.23 5.00
C GLU A 157 16.97 7.92 5.24
N PHE A 158 16.52 8.03 6.49
CA PHE A 158 15.23 8.62 6.82
C PHE A 158 15.28 10.14 6.67
N ASP A 159 16.32 10.77 7.22
CA ASP A 159 16.57 12.20 7.07
C ASP A 159 16.87 12.55 5.61
N ALA A 160 17.65 11.72 4.91
CA ALA A 160 17.96 11.89 3.48
C ALA A 160 16.71 11.91 2.60
N MET A 161 15.75 11.03 2.86
CA MET A 161 14.47 10.98 2.15
C MET A 161 13.56 12.16 2.53
N PHE A 162 13.61 12.60 3.79
CA PHE A 162 12.90 13.79 4.24
C PHE A 162 13.43 15.06 3.57
N ASP A 163 14.76 15.26 3.56
CA ASP A 163 15.44 16.44 2.99
C ASP A 163 15.27 16.54 1.47
N ARG A 164 15.26 15.40 0.77
CA ARG A 164 14.90 15.34 -0.66
C ARG A 164 13.41 15.60 -0.91
N GLY A 165 12.64 15.77 0.15
CA GLY A 165 11.23 16.01 0.14
C GLY A 165 10.50 14.87 -0.54
N TRP A 166 10.69 13.64 -0.09
CA TRP A 166 9.92 12.43 -0.48
C TRP A 166 8.87 12.01 0.57
N SER A 167 9.03 12.52 1.79
CA SER A 167 8.14 12.29 2.93
C SER A 167 7.11 13.43 3.10
N ASP A 168 5.94 13.06 3.63
CA ASP A 168 4.85 13.92 4.07
C ASP A 168 5.07 14.57 5.45
N GLY A 169 6.28 14.47 6.02
CA GLY A 169 6.60 14.91 7.37
C GLY A 169 6.77 13.75 8.37
N LEU A 170 6.31 12.55 8.00
CA LEU A 170 6.48 11.33 8.81
C LEU A 170 7.58 10.45 8.20
N PRO A 171 8.26 9.60 8.99
CA PRO A 171 9.18 8.61 8.46
C PRO A 171 8.50 7.75 7.39
N ILE A 172 9.27 7.40 6.36
CA ILE A 172 8.83 6.50 5.28
C ILE A 172 9.72 5.27 5.26
N VAL A 173 9.18 4.15 4.78
CA VAL A 173 9.98 2.93 4.58
C VAL A 173 10.81 3.10 3.30
N PRO A 174 12.14 2.91 3.32
CA PRO A 174 12.95 2.95 2.12
C PRO A 174 12.46 1.91 1.09
N PRO A 175 12.08 2.33 -0.13
CA PRO A 175 11.54 1.43 -1.15
C PRO A 175 12.68 0.70 -1.88
N THR A 176 13.39 -0.18 -1.17
CA THR A 176 14.41 -1.05 -1.78
C THR A 176 13.78 -1.94 -2.85
N GLU A 177 14.58 -2.39 -3.82
CA GLU A 177 14.11 -3.26 -4.90
C GLU A 177 13.38 -4.49 -4.36
N GLU A 178 13.91 -5.05 -3.27
CA GLU A 178 13.32 -6.22 -2.65
C GLU A 178 11.90 -5.96 -2.12
N ARG A 179 11.71 -4.83 -1.44
CA ARG A 179 10.42 -4.43 -0.89
C ARG A 179 9.44 -4.08 -2.00
N VAL A 180 9.90 -3.47 -3.09
CA VAL A 180 9.06 -3.11 -4.24
C VAL A 180 8.62 -4.36 -5.01
N ALA A 181 9.53 -5.30 -5.27
CA ALA A 181 9.18 -6.58 -5.91
C ALA A 181 8.17 -7.36 -5.06
N ARG A 182 8.37 -7.43 -3.74
CA ARG A 182 7.41 -8.06 -2.83
C ARG A 182 6.05 -7.34 -2.83
N MET A 183 6.04 -6.01 -2.89
CA MET A 183 4.81 -5.22 -3.00
C MET A 183 4.07 -5.54 -4.29
N LEU A 184 4.78 -5.65 -5.41
CA LEU A 184 4.22 -5.98 -6.73
C LEU A 184 3.58 -7.37 -6.77
N ALA A 185 4.03 -8.33 -5.95
CA ALA A 185 3.37 -9.64 -5.82
C ALA A 185 1.91 -9.54 -5.30
N GLY A 186 1.51 -8.39 -4.74
CA GLY A 186 0.14 -8.11 -4.33
C GLY A 186 -0.86 -7.84 -5.47
N THR A 187 -0.39 -7.79 -6.73
CA THR A 187 -1.24 -7.57 -7.91
C THR A 187 -0.83 -8.48 -9.07
N GLN A 188 -1.75 -8.69 -10.00
CA GLN A 188 -1.47 -9.38 -11.28
C GLN A 188 -1.16 -8.40 -12.42
N ARG A 189 -1.26 -7.09 -12.16
CA ARG A 189 -0.97 -6.04 -13.15
C ARG A 189 0.53 -5.95 -13.42
N GLN A 190 0.88 -5.58 -14.65
CA GLN A 190 2.27 -5.50 -15.06
C GLN A 190 2.94 -4.26 -14.44
N PRO A 191 4.18 -4.36 -13.93
CA PRO A 191 4.84 -3.22 -13.27
C PRO A 191 4.98 -1.97 -14.14
N ASP A 192 5.14 -2.13 -15.45
CA ASP A 192 5.31 -1.03 -16.41
C ASP A 192 3.99 -0.52 -17.01
N GLU A 193 2.86 -1.12 -16.64
CA GLU A 193 1.54 -0.64 -17.03
C GLU A 193 1.31 0.77 -16.48
N VAL A 194 0.98 1.72 -17.37
CA VAL A 194 0.59 3.08 -16.98
C VAL A 194 -0.81 3.04 -16.39
N LEU A 195 -0.91 3.30 -15.09
CA LEU A 195 -2.13 3.28 -14.32
C LEU A 195 -2.95 4.57 -14.53
N ALA A 196 -2.27 5.71 -14.47
CA ALA A 196 -2.89 7.03 -14.52
C ALA A 196 -1.89 8.12 -14.90
N ILE A 197 -2.40 9.30 -15.27
CA ILE A 197 -1.62 10.53 -15.40
C ILE A 197 -1.91 11.37 -14.15
N VAL A 198 -0.90 11.53 -13.28
CA VAL A 198 -1.12 12.09 -11.95
C VAL A 198 -0.96 13.62 -11.98
N PRO A 199 -2.01 14.39 -11.64
CA PRO A 199 -1.91 15.85 -11.51
C PRO A 199 -1.14 16.27 -10.25
N PRO A 200 -0.65 17.52 -10.19
CA PRO A 200 -0.71 18.59 -11.19
C PRO A 200 0.35 18.51 -12.29
N ALA A 201 1.45 17.78 -12.10
CA ALA A 201 2.53 17.71 -13.09
C ALA A 201 2.19 16.90 -14.34
N LEU A 202 1.07 16.17 -14.33
CA LEU A 202 0.59 15.32 -15.42
C LEU A 202 1.62 14.27 -15.83
N VAL A 203 2.22 13.62 -14.83
CA VAL A 203 3.24 12.58 -15.02
C VAL A 203 2.57 11.21 -15.07
N GLU A 204 2.99 10.39 -16.04
CA GLU A 204 2.58 8.98 -16.11
C GLU A 204 3.02 8.22 -14.85
N CYS A 205 2.05 7.62 -14.18
CA CYS A 205 2.23 6.80 -13.00
C CYS A 205 2.02 5.34 -13.39
N THR A 206 3.09 4.54 -13.31
CA THR A 206 3.02 3.10 -13.54
C THR A 206 2.65 2.36 -12.26
N VAL A 207 2.24 1.10 -12.39
CA VAL A 207 2.01 0.20 -11.24
C VAL A 207 3.25 0.13 -10.34
N GLU A 208 4.46 0.09 -10.91
CA GLU A 208 5.72 0.15 -10.17
C GLU A 208 5.85 1.42 -9.33
N LYS A 209 5.53 2.60 -9.88
CA LYS A 209 5.58 3.88 -9.14
C LYS A 209 4.57 3.91 -8.00
N VAL A 210 3.39 3.30 -8.17
CA VAL A 210 2.44 3.15 -7.07
C VAL A 210 2.97 2.19 -6.00
N ALA A 211 3.55 1.06 -6.40
CA ALA A 211 4.14 0.10 -5.47
C ALA A 211 5.27 0.73 -4.63
N ILE A 212 6.14 1.54 -5.25
CA ILE A 212 7.18 2.31 -4.54
C ILE A 212 6.57 3.19 -3.45
N ASN A 213 5.55 3.99 -3.78
CA ASN A 213 4.90 4.87 -2.80
C ASN A 213 4.09 4.11 -1.74
N ALA A 214 3.52 2.95 -2.09
CA ALA A 214 2.85 2.05 -1.15
C ALA A 214 3.85 1.46 -0.15
N VAL A 215 5.06 1.07 -0.59
CA VAL A 215 6.14 0.67 0.31
C VAL A 215 6.50 1.83 1.23
N MET A 216 6.74 3.03 0.68
CA MET A 216 7.08 4.22 1.47
C MET A 216 6.03 4.53 2.55
N ALA A 217 4.75 4.37 2.24
CA ALA A 217 3.65 4.55 3.19
C ALA A 217 3.60 3.47 4.28
N GLY A 218 4.26 2.34 4.08
CA GLY A 218 4.24 1.19 4.97
C GLY A 218 3.10 0.21 4.67
N CYS A 219 2.54 0.18 3.46
CA CYS A 219 1.54 -0.82 3.08
C CYS A 219 2.11 -2.24 3.10
N ARG A 220 1.21 -3.23 3.16
CA ARG A 220 1.53 -4.63 2.83
C ARG A 220 1.11 -4.93 1.39
N PRO A 221 1.69 -5.96 0.72
CA PRO A 221 1.35 -6.30 -0.66
C PRO A 221 -0.15 -6.47 -0.91
N GLU A 222 -0.87 -7.11 0.01
CA GLU A 222 -2.31 -7.33 -0.14
C GLU A 222 -3.15 -6.04 -0.13
N TYR A 223 -2.58 -4.89 0.24
CA TYR A 223 -3.25 -3.58 0.20
C TYR A 223 -3.11 -2.92 -1.18
N LEU A 224 -2.12 -3.33 -1.99
CA LEU A 224 -1.79 -2.71 -3.26
C LEU A 224 -3.00 -2.62 -4.22
N PRO A 225 -3.88 -3.64 -4.36
CA PRO A 225 -5.05 -3.52 -5.22
C PRO A 225 -5.97 -2.36 -4.85
N VAL A 226 -6.13 -2.06 -3.55
CA VAL A 226 -6.93 -0.93 -3.07
C VAL A 226 -6.24 0.40 -3.39
N VAL A 227 -4.92 0.47 -3.23
CA VAL A 227 -4.13 1.67 -3.56
C VAL A 227 -4.18 1.95 -5.06
N LEU A 228 -4.07 0.93 -5.91
CA LEU A 228 -4.18 1.07 -7.37
C LEU A 228 -5.55 1.64 -7.76
N ALA A 229 -6.63 1.05 -7.25
CA ALA A 229 -7.99 1.53 -7.50
C ALA A 229 -8.20 2.98 -6.99
N ALA A 230 -7.61 3.34 -5.84
CA ALA A 230 -7.69 4.68 -5.30
C ALA A 230 -6.93 5.71 -6.17
N VAL A 231 -5.77 5.34 -6.73
CA VAL A 231 -5.02 6.22 -7.65
C VAL A 231 -5.80 6.41 -8.95
N GLU A 232 -6.39 5.35 -9.52
CA GLU A 232 -7.24 5.44 -10.71
C GLU A 232 -8.43 6.37 -10.46
N ALA A 233 -9.16 6.18 -9.36
CA ALA A 233 -10.29 7.03 -8.99
C ALA A 233 -9.88 8.50 -8.80
N ALA A 234 -8.75 8.75 -8.14
CA ALA A 234 -8.27 10.10 -7.85
C ALA A 234 -7.88 10.87 -9.12
N CYS A 235 -7.36 10.17 -10.13
CA CYS A 235 -6.88 10.79 -11.36
C CYS A 235 -7.97 10.94 -12.44
N THR A 236 -9.24 10.71 -12.09
CA THR A 236 -10.36 10.99 -12.99
C THR A 236 -10.70 12.49 -13.04
N ASP A 237 -11.23 12.94 -14.17
CA ASP A 237 -11.79 14.29 -14.29
C ASP A 237 -12.98 14.51 -13.36
N GLN A 238 -13.71 13.43 -13.02
CA GLN A 238 -14.85 13.46 -12.11
C GLN A 238 -14.44 13.77 -10.67
N PHE A 239 -13.37 13.14 -10.18
CA PHE A 239 -12.85 13.44 -8.84
C PHE A 239 -12.04 14.74 -8.80
N ASN A 240 -11.36 15.10 -9.90
CA ASN A 240 -10.66 16.38 -10.06
C ASN A 240 -9.61 16.65 -8.96
N MET A 241 -8.65 15.73 -8.81
CA MET A 241 -7.57 15.89 -7.82
C MET A 241 -6.74 17.18 -8.03
N HIS A 242 -6.58 17.65 -9.28
CA HIS A 242 -5.90 18.93 -9.54
C HIS A 242 -6.63 20.09 -8.83
N GLY A 243 -7.94 20.23 -9.07
CA GLY A 243 -8.75 21.26 -8.44
C GLY A 243 -8.71 21.17 -6.91
N LEU A 244 -8.76 19.95 -6.38
CA LEU A 244 -8.68 19.69 -4.94
C LEU A 244 -7.33 20.09 -4.32
N LEU A 245 -6.23 20.00 -5.05
CA LEU A 245 -4.93 20.50 -4.57
C LEU A 245 -4.83 22.03 -4.65
N CYS A 246 -5.39 22.62 -5.71
CA CYS A 246 -5.33 24.06 -5.94
C CYS A 246 -6.34 24.87 -5.09
N THR A 247 -7.26 24.21 -4.38
CA THR A 247 -8.20 24.89 -3.50
C THR A 247 -7.49 25.52 -2.29
N LEU A 248 -8.00 26.66 -1.83
CA LEU A 248 -7.58 27.26 -0.56
C LEU A 248 -8.27 26.58 0.64
N TRP A 249 -9.28 25.75 0.38
CA TRP A 249 -9.94 24.93 1.39
C TRP A 249 -9.07 23.73 1.76
N PHE A 250 -9.18 23.24 2.99
CA PHE A 250 -8.28 22.21 3.53
C PHE A 250 -8.74 20.77 3.28
N SER A 251 -9.49 20.54 2.21
CA SER A 251 -9.94 19.20 1.82
C SER A 251 -8.80 18.37 1.20
N GLY A 252 -8.97 17.05 1.25
CA GLY A 252 -8.14 16.05 0.59
C GLY A 252 -8.99 14.82 0.22
N PRO A 253 -8.38 13.84 -0.46
CA PRO A 253 -9.07 12.60 -0.81
C PRO A 253 -9.29 11.74 0.43
N ILE A 254 -10.53 11.32 0.63
CA ILE A 254 -10.96 10.39 1.67
C ILE A 254 -11.39 9.11 0.97
N ILE A 255 -10.78 7.98 1.34
CA ILE A 255 -11.04 6.68 0.72
C ILE A 255 -12.03 5.90 1.59
N ILE A 256 -13.14 5.47 0.97
CA ILE A 256 -14.10 4.56 1.58
C ILE A 256 -14.00 3.24 0.85
N VAL A 257 -13.70 2.17 1.58
CA VAL A 257 -13.55 0.83 1.01
C VAL A 257 -14.82 0.03 1.29
N ASN A 258 -15.29 -0.69 0.26
CA ASN A 258 -16.43 -1.60 0.30
C ASN A 258 -16.03 -3.00 -0.21
N GLY A 259 -16.79 -4.02 0.19
CA GLY A 259 -16.63 -5.41 -0.24
C GLY A 259 -15.72 -6.30 0.65
N PRO A 260 -15.59 -7.59 0.30
CA PRO A 260 -14.85 -8.59 1.07
C PRO A 260 -13.39 -8.25 1.35
N ILE A 261 -12.74 -7.46 0.48
CA ILE A 261 -11.32 -7.09 0.61
C ILE A 261 -11.00 -6.45 1.95
N ARG A 262 -11.95 -5.71 2.53
CA ARG A 262 -11.77 -5.02 3.82
C ARG A 262 -11.45 -6.00 4.94
N ARG A 263 -12.17 -7.13 4.98
CA ARG A 263 -11.91 -8.21 5.94
C ARG A 263 -10.66 -8.99 5.59
N GLN A 264 -10.42 -9.24 4.29
CA GLN A 264 -9.23 -9.96 3.82
C GLN A 264 -7.93 -9.24 4.21
N ILE A 265 -7.92 -7.90 4.15
CA ILE A 265 -6.74 -7.08 4.49
C ILE A 265 -6.77 -6.57 5.94
N GLY A 266 -7.80 -6.95 6.71
CA GLY A 266 -7.93 -6.64 8.13
C GLY A 266 -8.18 -5.15 8.43
N MET A 267 -8.93 -4.44 7.59
CA MET A 267 -9.38 -3.07 7.89
C MET A 267 -10.27 -3.03 9.13
N ASN A 268 -10.11 -1.97 9.94
CA ASN A 268 -10.96 -1.76 11.11
C ASN A 268 -12.23 -0.98 10.72
N THR A 269 -13.39 -1.50 11.13
CA THR A 269 -14.70 -0.88 10.96
C THR A 269 -15.42 -0.63 12.30
N ASP A 270 -14.87 -1.12 13.43
CA ASP A 270 -15.44 -1.02 14.78
C ASP A 270 -14.90 0.22 15.50
N LYS A 271 -14.86 0.22 16.84
CA LYS A 271 -14.30 1.26 17.72
C LYS A 271 -13.03 1.84 17.12
N ASN A 272 -12.95 3.17 17.14
CA ASN A 272 -11.85 3.93 16.56
C ASN A 272 -11.66 3.72 15.04
N ALA A 273 -12.70 3.35 14.27
CA ALA A 273 -12.64 3.13 12.82
C ALA A 273 -11.99 4.26 12.02
N LEU A 274 -12.20 5.51 12.46
CA LEU A 274 -11.68 6.72 11.82
C LEU A 274 -10.31 7.18 12.36
N GLY A 275 -9.79 6.50 13.39
CA GLY A 275 -8.59 6.88 14.12
C GLY A 275 -7.41 5.93 13.91
N GLN A 276 -6.42 6.03 14.80
CA GLN A 276 -5.17 5.28 14.75
C GLN A 276 -5.31 3.79 15.09
N GLY A 277 -4.26 3.02 14.79
CA GLY A 277 -4.04 1.66 15.32
C GLY A 277 -4.25 0.53 14.31
N ASN A 278 -4.90 0.80 13.18
CA ASN A 278 -5.01 -0.17 12.08
C ASN A 278 -4.09 0.21 10.91
N ARG A 279 -3.24 -0.74 10.49
CA ARG A 279 -2.24 -0.50 9.42
C ARG A 279 -2.88 -0.26 8.06
N ALA A 280 -3.91 -1.01 7.68
CA ALA A 280 -4.58 -0.83 6.39
C ALA A 280 -5.25 0.56 6.31
N ASN A 281 -6.08 0.91 7.31
CA ASN A 281 -6.73 2.23 7.39
C ASN A 281 -5.69 3.38 7.37
N SER A 282 -4.56 3.23 8.06
CA SER A 282 -3.54 4.29 8.16
C SER A 282 -2.66 4.45 6.91
N THR A 283 -2.39 3.36 6.20
CA THR A 283 -1.36 3.37 5.13
C THR A 283 -1.94 3.52 3.73
N ILE A 284 -3.16 3.04 3.45
CA ILE A 284 -3.76 3.12 2.10
C ILE A 284 -3.98 4.59 1.68
N GLY A 285 -4.60 5.40 2.55
CA GLY A 285 -4.80 6.83 2.29
C GLY A 285 -3.48 7.59 2.18
N ARG A 286 -2.49 7.22 3.01
CA ARG A 286 -1.15 7.81 2.97
C ARG A 286 -0.41 7.45 1.66
N ALA A 287 -0.55 6.22 1.18
CA ALA A 287 0.03 5.79 -0.09
C ALA A 287 -0.49 6.61 -1.27
N LEU A 288 -1.81 6.85 -1.34
CA LEU A 288 -2.40 7.74 -2.35
C LEU A 288 -1.78 9.14 -2.28
N GLN A 289 -1.65 9.71 -1.09
CA GLN A 289 -1.07 11.04 -0.92
C GLN A 289 0.41 11.08 -1.30
N LEU A 290 1.19 10.04 -0.99
CA LEU A 290 2.58 9.94 -1.45
C LEU A 290 2.67 9.84 -2.98
N VAL A 291 1.75 9.12 -3.65
CA VAL A 291 1.70 9.11 -5.13
C VAL A 291 1.44 10.52 -5.67
N VAL A 292 0.40 11.20 -5.19
CA VAL A 292 0.08 12.59 -5.57
C VAL A 292 1.28 13.51 -5.35
N ARG A 293 1.96 13.35 -4.22
CA ARG A 293 3.08 14.18 -3.80
C ARG A 293 4.36 13.93 -4.62
N ASN A 294 4.74 12.66 -4.80
CA ASN A 294 6.03 12.25 -5.35
C ASN A 294 5.99 12.08 -6.87
N VAL A 295 4.85 11.67 -7.43
CA VAL A 295 4.66 11.54 -8.88
C VAL A 295 3.99 12.78 -9.46
N GLY A 296 2.90 13.24 -8.84
CA GLY A 296 2.14 14.41 -9.30
C GLY A 296 2.77 15.76 -8.94
N GLY A 297 3.64 15.79 -7.92
CA GLY A 297 4.22 17.04 -7.42
C GLY A 297 3.28 17.88 -6.55
N GLY A 298 2.17 17.31 -6.05
CA GLY A 298 1.18 17.98 -5.21
C GLY A 298 1.65 18.29 -3.79
N LYS A 299 2.78 18.99 -3.64
CA LYS A 299 3.41 19.32 -2.35
C LYS A 299 2.88 20.64 -1.78
N PRO A 300 2.77 20.79 -0.45
CA PRO A 300 2.51 22.07 0.20
C PRO A 300 3.77 22.94 0.29
N GLY A 301 3.61 24.20 0.72
CA GLY A 301 4.70 25.13 1.01
C GLY A 301 5.08 26.09 -0.12
N VAL A 302 6.18 26.81 0.03
CA VAL A 302 6.64 27.82 -0.94
C VAL A 302 6.93 27.16 -2.28
N GLY A 303 6.24 27.60 -3.34
CA GLY A 303 6.35 27.00 -4.67
C GLY A 303 5.57 25.70 -4.87
N GLY A 304 4.92 25.17 -3.82
CA GLY A 304 4.04 24.01 -3.89
C GLY A 304 2.69 24.29 -4.57
N ILE A 305 2.02 23.23 -5.03
CA ILE A 305 0.71 23.32 -5.69
C ILE A 305 -0.44 23.03 -4.71
N ASP A 306 -0.20 22.41 -3.56
CA ASP A 306 -1.23 22.41 -2.52
C ASP A 306 -1.39 23.84 -1.96
N ARG A 307 -2.54 24.45 -2.23
CA ARG A 307 -2.83 25.86 -1.89
C ARG A 307 -3.69 26.03 -0.65
N SER A 308 -3.95 24.96 0.09
CA SER A 308 -4.77 25.02 1.31
C SER A 308 -4.28 26.11 2.25
N ALA A 309 -5.17 26.98 2.74
CA ALA A 309 -4.80 28.07 3.63
C ALA A 309 -4.31 27.59 5.02
N LEU A 310 -4.86 26.46 5.51
CA LEU A 310 -4.51 25.87 6.82
C LEU A 310 -4.11 24.38 6.75
N GLY A 311 -4.69 23.62 5.82
CA GLY A 311 -4.54 22.15 5.78
C GLY A 311 -5.37 21.43 6.87
N ALA A 312 -5.32 20.10 6.88
CA ALA A 312 -6.01 19.25 7.86
C ALA A 312 -5.24 17.94 8.07
N PRO A 313 -5.35 17.30 9.25
CA PRO A 313 -4.71 15.99 9.48
C PRO A 313 -5.11 14.92 8.47
N SER A 314 -6.35 14.97 7.95
CA SER A 314 -6.84 14.07 6.90
C SER A 314 -6.05 14.17 5.59
N LYS A 315 -5.30 15.26 5.36
CA LYS A 315 -4.46 15.44 4.17
C LYS A 315 -3.16 14.62 4.22
N VAL A 316 -2.74 14.09 5.38
CA VAL A 316 -1.65 13.09 5.43
C VAL A 316 -2.09 11.79 4.72
N GLY A 317 -3.39 11.50 4.77
CA GLY A 317 -4.00 10.34 4.15
C GLY A 317 -5.13 9.83 5.03
N TRP A 318 -6.30 9.55 4.43
CA TRP A 318 -7.44 9.07 5.20
C TRP A 318 -8.22 7.99 4.45
N CYS A 319 -8.33 6.82 5.07
CA CYS A 319 -8.97 5.64 4.49
C CYS A 319 -9.68 4.84 5.58
N PHE A 320 -10.94 4.48 5.35
CA PHE A 320 -11.71 3.63 6.24
C PHE A 320 -12.64 2.72 5.46
N ALA A 321 -13.18 1.72 6.15
CA ALA A 321 -14.08 0.73 5.58
C ALA A 321 -15.49 0.91 6.16
N GLU A 322 -16.51 0.66 5.35
CA GLU A 322 -17.89 0.49 5.85
C GLU A 322 -18.01 -0.84 6.63
N ASP A 323 -18.91 -0.92 7.60
CA ASP A 323 -19.31 -2.19 8.22
C ASP A 323 -20.59 -2.68 7.54
N GLU A 324 -20.42 -3.47 6.46
CA GLU A 324 -21.54 -3.95 5.62
C GLU A 324 -22.31 -5.09 6.29
N GLU A 325 -21.59 -5.94 7.02
CA GLU A 325 -22.15 -7.16 7.63
C GLU A 325 -23.20 -6.86 8.70
N ASN A 326 -23.20 -5.64 9.24
CA ASN A 326 -24.11 -5.22 10.28
C ASN A 326 -24.98 -4.01 9.87
N LEU A 327 -25.14 -3.76 8.57
CA LEU A 327 -26.12 -2.80 8.06
C LEU A 327 -27.55 -3.30 8.35
N PRO A 328 -28.50 -2.41 8.73
CA PRO A 328 -29.89 -2.81 8.94
C PRO A 328 -30.58 -3.31 7.67
N ASP A 329 -31.68 -4.05 7.85
CA ASP A 329 -32.57 -4.40 6.75
C ASP A 329 -33.06 -3.15 6.01
N GLY A 330 -33.00 -3.17 4.67
CA GLY A 330 -33.34 -2.02 3.83
C GLY A 330 -32.25 -0.95 3.73
N TRP A 331 -31.03 -1.23 4.21
CA TRP A 331 -29.85 -0.41 4.01
C TRP A 331 -28.82 -1.15 3.16
N ASP A 332 -28.71 -0.75 1.90
CA ASP A 332 -27.65 -1.23 1.02
C ASP A 332 -26.29 -0.59 1.39
N PRO A 333 -25.16 -1.32 1.18
CA PRO A 333 -23.81 -0.77 1.24
C PRO A 333 -23.65 0.45 0.34
N LEU A 334 -22.74 1.36 0.70
CA LEU A 334 -22.42 2.53 -0.12
C LEU A 334 -22.14 2.11 -1.57
N SER A 335 -21.31 1.09 -1.80
CA SER A 335 -21.01 0.60 -3.15
C SER A 335 -22.25 0.23 -3.97
N VAL A 336 -23.23 -0.43 -3.36
CA VAL A 336 -24.48 -0.80 -4.03
C VAL A 336 -25.33 0.44 -4.36
N THR A 337 -25.38 1.42 -3.46
CA THR A 337 -26.05 2.71 -3.76
C THR A 337 -25.36 3.51 -4.87
N ARG A 338 -24.10 3.18 -5.17
CA ARG A 338 -23.30 3.74 -6.27
C ARG A 338 -23.36 2.91 -7.55
N GLY A 339 -24.20 1.87 -7.59
CA GLY A 339 -24.46 1.07 -8.79
C GLY A 339 -23.57 -0.17 -8.95
N PHE A 340 -22.79 -0.55 -7.94
CA PHE A 340 -21.99 -1.77 -7.96
C PHE A 340 -22.76 -2.97 -7.40
N GLU A 341 -22.29 -4.18 -7.72
CA GLU A 341 -22.89 -5.40 -7.20
C GLU A 341 -22.53 -5.60 -5.72
N ARG A 342 -23.47 -6.19 -4.96
CA ARG A 342 -23.22 -6.55 -3.56
C ARG A 342 -22.07 -7.55 -3.48
N GLY A 343 -21.09 -7.28 -2.61
CA GLY A 343 -19.90 -8.11 -2.46
C GLY A 343 -18.78 -7.79 -3.46
N GLN A 344 -18.95 -6.78 -4.32
CA GLN A 344 -17.87 -6.28 -5.17
C GLN A 344 -16.91 -5.41 -4.36
N ASN A 345 -15.60 -5.66 -4.51
CA ASN A 345 -14.56 -4.81 -3.94
C ASN A 345 -14.53 -3.47 -4.67
N THR A 346 -14.68 -2.38 -3.93
CA THR A 346 -14.72 -1.03 -4.51
C THR A 346 -14.08 -0.01 -3.59
N VAL A 347 -13.67 1.11 -4.17
CA VAL A 347 -13.27 2.32 -3.45
C VAL A 347 -14.17 3.46 -3.90
N THR A 348 -14.64 4.27 -2.96
CA THR A 348 -15.26 5.58 -3.23
C THR A 348 -14.31 6.66 -2.74
N LEU A 349 -14.11 7.72 -3.53
CA LEU A 349 -13.30 8.86 -3.12
C LEU A 349 -14.18 10.06 -2.83
N PHE A 350 -14.14 10.54 -1.59
CA PHE A 350 -14.84 11.75 -1.20
C PHE A 350 -13.83 12.89 -1.00
N ALA A 351 -14.07 14.03 -1.64
CA ALA A 351 -13.23 15.21 -1.48
C ALA A 351 -13.70 15.99 -0.24
N GLY A 352 -13.00 15.85 0.87
CA GLY A 352 -13.45 16.42 2.14
C GLY A 352 -12.34 16.49 3.19
N HIS A 353 -12.71 16.70 4.45
CA HIS A 353 -11.76 16.75 5.55
C HIS A 353 -12.23 15.97 6.79
N GLY A 354 -11.39 16.00 7.83
CA GLY A 354 -11.60 15.28 9.09
C GLY A 354 -12.97 15.50 9.76
N PRO A 355 -13.34 14.61 10.70
CA PRO A 355 -14.71 14.46 11.17
C PRO A 355 -15.14 15.61 12.10
N ILE A 356 -16.38 16.07 11.91
CA ILE A 356 -17.12 16.91 12.85
C ILE A 356 -18.00 15.98 13.69
N GLY A 357 -17.80 15.98 15.01
CA GLY A 357 -18.58 15.13 15.92
C GLY A 357 -20.05 15.52 15.97
N CYS A 358 -20.94 14.56 15.74
CA CYS A 358 -22.38 14.70 15.88
C CYS A 358 -22.86 13.93 17.11
N ILE A 359 -23.15 14.66 18.19
CA ILE A 359 -23.62 14.12 19.46
C ILE A 359 -25.14 14.08 19.52
N ASP A 360 -25.71 12.91 19.80
CA ASP A 360 -27.11 12.76 20.25
C ASP A 360 -27.26 11.49 21.10
N GLN A 361 -27.11 11.66 22.41
CA GLN A 361 -27.21 10.54 23.36
C GLN A 361 -28.63 10.30 23.85
N ILE A 362 -29.59 11.15 23.49
CA ILE A 362 -30.91 11.24 24.12
C ILE A 362 -32.01 10.79 23.19
N SER A 363 -31.93 11.11 21.89
CA SER A 363 -32.95 10.72 20.92
C SER A 363 -33.15 9.20 20.92
N ARG A 364 -34.42 8.79 21.01
CA ARG A 364 -34.85 7.37 20.94
C ARG A 364 -35.85 7.12 19.82
N THR A 365 -36.27 8.17 19.12
CA THR A 365 -37.12 8.07 17.94
C THR A 365 -36.33 8.58 16.73
N PRO A 366 -36.55 8.00 15.54
CA PRO A 366 -35.84 8.41 14.33
C PRO A 366 -36.19 9.86 13.93
N GLU A 367 -37.41 10.33 14.21
CA GLU A 367 -37.83 11.71 13.91
C GLU A 367 -37.08 12.74 14.76
N SER A 368 -36.71 12.38 15.99
CA SER A 368 -35.89 13.24 16.86
C SER A 368 -34.44 13.26 16.36
N LEU A 369 -33.87 12.07 16.14
CA LEU A 369 -32.47 11.94 15.73
C LEU A 369 -32.19 12.57 14.35
N ILE A 370 -33.09 12.37 13.38
CA ILE A 370 -32.91 12.95 12.04
C ILE A 370 -32.96 14.49 12.06
N ARG A 371 -33.73 15.10 12.97
CA ARG A 371 -33.72 16.55 13.18
C ARG A 371 -32.39 17.02 13.74
N THR A 372 -31.78 16.29 14.66
CA THR A 372 -30.42 16.57 15.14
C THR A 372 -29.40 16.49 14.00
N LEU A 373 -29.43 15.41 13.21
CA LEU A 373 -28.56 15.24 12.05
C LEU A 373 -28.73 16.39 11.04
N ALA A 374 -29.98 16.74 10.70
CA ALA A 374 -30.27 17.84 9.77
C ALA A 374 -29.74 19.18 10.27
N GLN A 375 -29.89 19.51 11.56
CA GLN A 375 -29.36 20.75 12.14
C GLN A 375 -27.83 20.83 12.05
N GLN A 376 -27.13 19.71 12.26
CA GLN A 376 -25.68 19.64 12.11
C GLN A 376 -25.25 19.75 10.63
N LEU A 377 -25.97 19.08 9.71
CA LEU A 377 -25.73 19.19 8.28
C LEU A 377 -25.90 20.63 7.77
N HIS A 378 -26.86 21.39 8.30
CA HIS A 378 -26.97 22.82 8.01
C HIS A 378 -25.71 23.61 8.37
N GLY A 379 -24.96 23.18 9.40
CA GLY A 379 -23.73 23.81 9.84
C GLY A 379 -22.50 23.51 8.98
N VAL A 380 -22.54 22.47 8.12
CA VAL A 380 -21.41 22.07 7.26
C VAL A 380 -20.98 23.24 6.37
N GLY A 381 -19.69 23.59 6.45
CA GLY A 381 -19.08 24.76 5.82
C GLY A 381 -19.63 26.06 6.35
N ASN A 382 -20.65 26.57 5.67
CA ASN A 382 -21.33 27.79 6.06
C ASN A 382 -22.83 27.58 6.05
N ARG A 383 -23.53 27.95 7.12
CA ARG A 383 -24.99 27.79 7.23
C ARG A 383 -25.79 28.53 6.15
N LYS A 384 -25.21 29.58 5.57
CA LYS A 384 -25.80 30.41 4.52
C LYS A 384 -25.41 29.95 3.11
N LEU A 385 -24.62 28.88 2.95
CA LEU A 385 -24.21 28.36 1.65
C LEU A 385 -24.52 26.85 1.54
N PRO A 386 -24.81 26.35 0.34
CA PRO A 386 -24.82 24.91 0.09
C PRO A 386 -23.44 24.30 0.32
N SER A 387 -23.41 22.99 0.55
CA SER A 387 -22.18 22.22 0.66
C SER A 387 -22.43 20.77 0.23
N GLU A 388 -21.48 19.90 0.54
CA GLU A 388 -21.56 18.45 0.39
C GLU A 388 -21.14 17.82 1.73
N ALA A 389 -21.68 16.65 2.06
CA ALA A 389 -21.34 15.97 3.29
C ALA A 389 -21.40 14.44 3.16
N MET A 390 -20.71 13.77 4.07
CA MET A 390 -20.90 12.36 4.36
C MET A 390 -21.20 12.20 5.85
N ILE A 391 -22.16 11.33 6.20
CA ILE A 391 -22.37 10.89 7.57
C ILE A 391 -21.69 9.53 7.74
N VAL A 392 -20.71 9.47 8.65
CA VAL A 392 -20.25 8.21 9.21
C VAL A 392 -21.11 7.91 10.43
N MET A 393 -22.11 7.05 10.23
CA MET A 393 -23.10 6.72 11.24
C MET A 393 -22.63 5.55 12.09
N THR A 394 -22.55 5.75 13.39
CA THR A 394 -22.21 4.68 14.33
C THR A 394 -23.40 3.74 14.55
N PRO A 395 -23.14 2.50 14.99
CA PRO A 395 -24.21 1.53 15.23
C PRO A 395 -25.33 2.06 16.14
N GLU A 396 -25.02 2.79 17.20
CA GLU A 396 -26.06 3.24 18.15
C GLU A 396 -27.07 4.22 17.51
N HIS A 397 -26.61 5.18 16.69
CA HIS A 397 -27.52 6.05 15.95
C HIS A 397 -28.27 5.29 14.86
N MET A 398 -27.60 4.36 14.17
CA MET A 398 -28.23 3.58 13.12
C MET A 398 -29.32 2.64 13.68
N ASN A 399 -29.13 2.09 14.87
CA ASN A 399 -30.10 1.23 15.57
C ASN A 399 -31.42 1.96 15.89
N VAL A 400 -31.40 3.29 16.06
CA VAL A 400 -32.64 4.08 16.27
C VAL A 400 -33.53 4.03 15.02
N PHE A 401 -32.93 4.09 13.83
CA PHE A 401 -33.64 3.97 12.56
C PHE A 401 -34.08 2.53 12.29
N GLU A 402 -33.20 1.57 12.54
CA GLU A 402 -33.49 0.14 12.41
C GLU A 402 -34.68 -0.29 13.29
N ALA A 403 -34.69 0.10 14.57
CA ALA A 403 -35.75 -0.25 15.51
C ALA A 403 -37.13 0.29 15.09
N ALA A 404 -37.15 1.36 14.30
CA ALA A 404 -38.37 1.94 13.73
C ALA A 404 -38.69 1.41 12.31
N GLY A 405 -37.91 0.46 11.80
CA GLY A 405 -38.06 -0.11 10.46
C GLY A 405 -37.79 0.89 9.33
N TRP A 406 -36.98 1.92 9.57
CA TRP A 406 -36.65 2.91 8.53
C TRP A 406 -35.66 2.32 7.54
N THR A 407 -36.07 2.22 6.28
CA THR A 407 -35.17 1.95 5.16
C THR A 407 -34.32 3.18 4.85
N ARG A 408 -33.23 3.00 4.09
CA ARG A 408 -32.43 4.12 3.59
C ARG A 408 -33.27 5.11 2.77
N ALA A 409 -34.24 4.62 1.99
CA ALA A 409 -35.15 5.47 1.21
C ALA A 409 -36.02 6.36 2.11
N LYS A 410 -36.61 5.78 3.17
CA LYS A 410 -37.40 6.55 4.14
C LYS A 410 -36.54 7.56 4.90
N PHE A 411 -35.30 7.20 5.25
CA PHE A 411 -34.36 8.14 5.86
C PHE A 411 -34.16 9.40 5.00
N TYR A 412 -33.92 9.24 3.70
CA TYR A 412 -33.76 10.39 2.80
C TYR A 412 -35.07 11.16 2.58
N GLU A 413 -36.22 10.47 2.47
CA GLU A 413 -37.54 11.11 2.36
C GLU A 413 -37.81 12.05 3.54
N GLU A 414 -37.49 11.62 4.76
CA GLU A 414 -37.69 12.41 5.99
C GLU A 414 -36.59 13.49 6.18
N LEU A 415 -35.39 13.28 5.62
CA LEU A 415 -34.28 14.24 5.68
C LEU A 415 -34.49 15.42 4.72
N GLU A 416 -34.97 15.15 3.51
CA GLU A 416 -35.11 16.11 2.41
C GLU A 416 -35.81 17.43 2.82
N PRO A 417 -37.00 17.43 3.45
CA PRO A 417 -37.65 18.67 3.85
C PRO A 417 -36.86 19.44 4.93
N LEU A 418 -36.04 18.74 5.72
CA LEU A 418 -35.23 19.36 6.77
C LEU A 418 -33.95 20.03 6.23
N LEU A 419 -33.53 19.70 5.01
CA LEU A 419 -32.36 20.28 4.35
C LEU A 419 -32.69 21.51 3.48
N GLN A 420 -33.94 21.95 3.46
CA GLN A 420 -34.32 23.19 2.78
C GLN A 420 -33.68 24.39 3.48
N MET A 421 -33.01 25.25 2.71
CA MET A 421 -32.42 26.48 3.22
C MET A 421 -33.45 27.60 3.17
N ASP A 422 -33.52 28.39 4.24
CA ASP A 422 -34.33 29.60 4.28
C ASP A 422 -33.66 30.68 3.41
N PRO A 423 -34.31 31.17 2.33
CA PRO A 423 -33.72 32.16 1.44
C PRO A 423 -33.44 33.51 2.11
N GLU A 424 -34.27 33.94 3.06
CA GLU A 424 -34.10 35.22 3.75
C GLU A 424 -32.91 35.15 4.71
N LEU A 425 -32.78 34.05 5.44
CA LEU A 425 -31.64 33.84 6.34
C LEU A 425 -30.33 33.57 5.59
N SER A 426 -30.41 32.93 4.43
CA SER A 426 -29.23 32.56 3.64
C SER A 426 -28.70 33.68 2.77
N ALA A 427 -29.48 34.75 2.53
CA ALA A 427 -29.08 35.87 1.70
C ALA A 427 -27.85 36.62 2.23
N ARG A 428 -26.99 37.13 1.34
CA ARG A 428 -25.91 38.07 1.72
C ARG A 428 -26.45 39.26 2.53
N GLY A 429 -25.71 39.65 3.56
CA GLY A 429 -26.09 40.73 4.48
C GLY A 429 -27.16 40.32 5.52
N ALA A 430 -27.88 39.21 5.32
CA ALA A 430 -28.84 38.72 6.31
C ALA A 430 -28.16 38.46 7.66
N GLN A 431 -28.84 38.85 8.74
CA GLN A 431 -28.34 38.80 10.12
C GLN A 431 -27.02 39.58 10.34
N GLY A 432 -26.69 40.54 9.48
CA GLY A 432 -25.42 41.29 9.56
C GLY A 432 -24.20 40.49 9.10
N ILE A 433 -24.41 39.38 8.39
CA ILE A 433 -23.34 38.54 7.82
C ILE A 433 -23.27 38.79 6.32
N GLU A 434 -22.18 39.40 5.86
CA GLU A 434 -21.97 39.74 4.44
C GLU A 434 -22.00 38.50 3.53
N GLU A 435 -21.45 37.38 3.98
CA GLU A 435 -21.44 36.12 3.22
C GLU A 435 -22.83 35.48 3.15
N GLY A 436 -23.12 34.81 2.03
CA GLY A 436 -24.38 34.13 1.78
C GLY A 436 -24.73 34.03 0.29
N ILE A 437 -25.95 33.59 0.02
CA ILE A 437 -26.48 33.46 -1.34
C ILE A 437 -26.74 34.87 -1.91
N PRO A 438 -26.26 35.16 -3.14
CA PRO A 438 -26.56 36.43 -3.81
C PRO A 438 -28.07 36.63 -3.97
N THR A 439 -28.52 37.87 -3.77
CA THR A 439 -29.94 38.27 -3.95
C THR A 439 -30.24 38.80 -5.34
N ARG A 440 -29.21 39.03 -6.17
CA ARG A 440 -29.33 39.50 -7.55
C ARG A 440 -29.33 38.31 -8.51
N SER A 441 -30.24 38.31 -9.47
CA SER A 441 -30.51 37.19 -10.40
C SER A 441 -29.35 36.79 -11.31
N ASN A 442 -28.31 37.63 -11.45
CA ASN A 442 -27.20 37.41 -12.37
C ASN A 442 -25.91 36.96 -11.66
N GLU A 443 -25.97 36.70 -10.35
CA GLU A 443 -24.83 36.26 -9.54
C GLU A 443 -25.06 34.82 -9.03
N GLU A 444 -24.07 33.95 -9.22
CA GLU A 444 -24.06 32.59 -8.67
C GLU A 444 -23.03 32.46 -7.54
N THR A 445 -23.31 31.59 -6.56
CA THR A 445 -22.27 31.12 -5.63
C THR A 445 -21.28 30.19 -6.33
N VAL A 446 -20.13 29.93 -5.69
CA VAL A 446 -19.17 28.89 -6.11
C VAL A 446 -19.84 27.51 -6.20
N PHE A 447 -20.89 27.30 -5.40
CA PHE A 447 -21.74 26.10 -5.38
C PHE A 447 -22.88 26.12 -6.43
N GLY A 448 -22.91 27.09 -7.34
CA GLY A 448 -23.89 27.19 -8.44
C GLY A 448 -25.31 27.62 -8.01
N SER A 449 -25.47 28.19 -6.81
CA SER A 449 -26.77 28.66 -6.32
C SER A 449 -27.02 30.14 -6.64
N ALA A 450 -28.26 30.48 -6.99
CA ALA A 450 -28.70 31.84 -7.36
C ALA A 450 -30.03 32.21 -6.67
N SER A 451 -30.33 33.51 -6.62
CA SER A 451 -31.55 34.05 -6.00
C SER A 451 -32.84 33.50 -6.61
N GLY A 452 -33.85 33.23 -5.77
CA GLY A 452 -35.23 32.94 -6.22
C GLY A 452 -35.54 31.48 -6.57
N ARG A 453 -34.63 30.54 -6.27
CA ARG A 453 -34.88 29.09 -6.31
C ARG A 453 -34.99 28.54 -4.89
N THR A 454 -35.72 27.45 -4.71
CA THR A 454 -35.62 26.62 -3.52
C THR A 454 -34.19 26.08 -3.43
N VAL A 455 -33.41 26.52 -2.43
CA VAL A 455 -32.02 26.12 -2.27
C VAL A 455 -31.94 24.99 -1.26
N ARG A 456 -31.40 23.85 -1.69
CA ARG A 456 -31.09 22.72 -0.83
C ARG A 456 -29.73 22.92 -0.17
N LYS A 457 -29.60 22.50 1.08
CA LYS A 457 -28.32 22.56 1.80
C LYS A 457 -27.27 21.67 1.16
N LEU A 458 -27.68 20.51 0.67
CA LEU A 458 -26.83 19.48 0.07
C LEU A 458 -27.43 19.07 -1.30
N PRO A 459 -26.61 18.63 -2.27
CA PRO A 459 -27.14 18.05 -3.51
C PRO A 459 -27.86 16.72 -3.25
N ASP A 460 -28.72 16.28 -4.16
CA ASP A 460 -29.64 15.13 -3.96
C ASP A 460 -28.96 13.81 -3.59
N TRP A 461 -27.71 13.62 -4.01
CA TRP A 461 -26.90 12.44 -3.69
C TRP A 461 -26.13 12.56 -2.35
N SER A 462 -26.24 13.71 -1.69
CA SER A 462 -25.60 14.05 -0.42
C SER A 462 -26.67 14.30 0.67
N PRO A 463 -26.45 13.85 1.91
CA PRO A 463 -25.21 13.25 2.38
C PRO A 463 -25.09 11.77 2.02
N MET A 464 -23.90 11.32 1.66
CA MET A 464 -23.62 9.88 1.64
C MET A 464 -23.65 9.33 3.07
N ILE A 465 -24.21 8.15 3.29
CA ILE A 465 -24.24 7.50 4.61
C ILE A 465 -23.40 6.23 4.58
N VAL A 466 -22.43 6.16 5.48
CA VAL A 466 -21.53 5.03 5.68
C VAL A 466 -21.60 4.57 7.13
N ARG A 467 -21.83 3.28 7.37
CA ARG A 467 -21.83 2.73 8.73
C ARG A 467 -20.41 2.38 9.16
N ALA A 468 -19.92 2.93 10.26
CA ALA A 468 -18.65 2.53 10.88
C ALA A 468 -18.56 3.04 12.33
N GLY A 469 -17.72 2.41 13.15
CA GLY A 469 -17.43 2.84 14.51
C GLY A 469 -18.01 1.93 15.59
N GLY A 470 -17.82 2.32 16.85
CA GLY A 470 -18.25 1.53 18.01
C GLY A 470 -19.74 1.71 18.35
N GLY A 471 -20.35 0.67 18.90
CA GLY A 471 -21.78 0.64 19.22
C GLY A 471 -22.22 1.30 20.53
N ALA A 472 -21.45 2.27 21.06
CA ALA A 472 -21.81 2.96 22.30
C ALA A 472 -21.34 4.43 22.30
N GLY A 473 -22.12 5.29 22.95
CA GLY A 473 -21.84 6.69 23.21
C GLY A 473 -22.71 7.70 22.48
N GLY A 474 -23.57 7.31 21.52
CA GLY A 474 -24.44 8.25 20.80
C GLY A 474 -23.67 9.34 20.04
N PHE A 475 -22.60 8.94 19.35
CA PHE A 475 -21.72 9.84 18.60
C PHE A 475 -21.56 9.32 17.17
N SER A 476 -22.01 10.10 16.18
CA SER A 476 -21.65 9.89 14.76
C SER A 476 -20.70 10.99 14.30
N ALA A 477 -20.22 10.91 13.06
CA ALA A 477 -19.39 11.96 12.49
C ALA A 477 -19.99 12.47 11.17
N ILE A 478 -19.82 13.76 10.92
CA ILE A 478 -20.10 14.37 9.61
C ILE A 478 -18.75 14.76 9.01
N LEU A 479 -18.50 14.29 7.79
CA LEU A 479 -17.37 14.70 6.98
C LEU A 479 -17.86 15.77 6.05
N GLU A 480 -17.30 16.97 6.18
CA GLU A 480 -17.59 18.07 5.28
C GLU A 480 -16.85 17.87 3.96
N GLY A 481 -17.59 18.07 2.87
CA GLY A 481 -17.08 17.98 1.52
C GLY A 481 -16.48 19.29 1.02
N TRP A 482 -15.96 19.25 -0.20
CA TRP A 482 -15.48 20.41 -0.93
C TRP A 482 -16.61 20.99 -1.81
N VAL A 483 -16.31 21.39 -3.04
CA VAL A 483 -17.27 21.87 -4.02
C VAL A 483 -17.84 20.65 -4.77
N PRO A 484 -19.16 20.41 -4.72
CA PRO A 484 -19.77 19.26 -5.38
C PRO A 484 -19.91 19.47 -6.89
N GLY A 485 -19.92 18.35 -7.62
CA GLY A 485 -20.30 18.29 -9.04
C GLY A 485 -19.24 18.86 -9.99
N ALA A 486 -19.68 19.32 -11.17
CA ALA A 486 -18.78 19.69 -12.26
C ALA A 486 -17.81 20.86 -11.97
N LYS A 487 -18.08 21.69 -10.96
CA LYS A 487 -17.18 22.78 -10.52
C LYS A 487 -16.10 22.28 -9.53
N GLY A 488 -16.24 21.09 -8.97
CA GLY A 488 -15.30 20.52 -8.01
C GLY A 488 -15.15 19.02 -8.19
N SER A 489 -15.67 18.22 -7.26
CA SER A 489 -15.54 16.75 -7.25
C SER A 489 -16.90 16.04 -7.25
N THR A 490 -16.94 14.87 -7.90
CA THR A 490 -18.05 13.91 -7.80
C THR A 490 -17.50 12.59 -7.23
N PRO A 491 -17.99 12.13 -6.07
CA PRO A 491 -17.46 10.94 -5.39
C PRO A 491 -17.67 9.61 -6.10
#